data_AF-S4ARF8-F1
#
_entry.id   AF-S4ARF8-F1
#
_cell.length_a   1.000
_cell.length_b   1.000
_cell.length_c   1.000
_cell.angle_alpha   90.00
_cell.angle_beta   90.00
_cell.angle_gamma   90.00
#
_symmetry.space_group_name_H-M   'P 1'
#
loop_
_entity.id
_entity.type
_entity.pdbx_description
1 polymer ?
#
loop_
_entity_poly.entity_id
_entity_poly.type
_entity_poly.pdbx_seq_one_letter_code
_entity_poly.pdbx_strand_id
1 'polypeptide(L)'
;MPERSSAHRLTITVDGTGGAGDGTYTLECAPAGANGGTHPSPDDACERLDQLAANGTDPFEPVPGDALCTEQYGGPETAHITGTWQGRAVDAEFSRTDGCRIARWDGLVPVLPASGPPAPAAHGRTGVPFL
;
A
#
# COMPACT_ATOMS: atom_id res chain seq x y z
N MET A 1 -23.35 -22.33 -6.09
CA MET A 1 -23.78 -21.01 -6.57
C MET A 1 -22.53 -20.15 -6.60
N PRO A 2 -22.10 -19.53 -7.71
CA PRO A 2 -20.84 -18.81 -7.70
C PRO A 2 -21.02 -17.54 -6.88
N GLU A 3 -20.24 -17.41 -5.83
CA GLU A 3 -20.17 -16.19 -5.05
C GLU A 3 -19.61 -15.15 -6.00
N ARG A 4 -20.45 -14.19 -6.39
CA ARG A 4 -20.08 -13.10 -7.31
C ARG A 4 -18.75 -12.54 -6.82
N SER A 5 -17.72 -12.64 -7.66
CA SER A 5 -16.47 -11.89 -7.62
C SER A 5 -16.50 -10.82 -6.54
N SER A 6 -15.90 -11.08 -5.38
CA SER A 6 -15.88 -10.14 -4.27
C SER A 6 -15.32 -8.82 -4.79
N ALA A 7 -16.16 -7.80 -4.95
CA ALA A 7 -15.69 -6.53 -5.48
C ALA A 7 -14.70 -5.93 -4.48
N HIS A 8 -13.44 -5.76 -4.88
CA HIS A 8 -12.46 -5.02 -4.12
C HIS A 8 -12.70 -3.57 -4.44
N ARG A 9 -13.23 -2.82 -3.47
CA ARG A 9 -13.52 -1.40 -3.63
C ARG A 9 -12.92 -0.68 -2.45
N LEU A 10 -11.90 0.12 -2.73
CA LEU A 10 -11.21 0.91 -1.73
C LEU A 10 -11.35 2.39 -2.07
N THR A 11 -11.49 3.19 -1.02
CA THR A 11 -11.37 4.65 -1.07
C THR A 11 -10.09 5.00 -0.35
N ILE A 12 -9.18 5.66 -1.05
CA ILE A 12 -7.83 6.00 -0.60
C ILE A 12 -7.79 7.53 -0.52
N THR A 13 -7.69 8.08 0.69
CA THR A 13 -7.48 9.51 0.91
C THR A 13 -6.03 9.72 1.29
N VAL A 14 -5.33 10.59 0.58
CA VAL A 14 -3.93 10.94 0.84
C VAL A 14 -3.82 12.43 1.11
N ASP A 15 -3.02 12.79 2.11
CA ASP A 15 -2.75 14.18 2.49
C ASP A 15 -1.26 14.36 2.82
N GLY A 16 -0.78 15.59 2.71
CA GLY A 16 0.55 15.99 3.18
C GLY A 16 1.69 15.73 2.19
N THR A 17 1.42 15.25 0.97
CA THR A 17 2.45 15.09 -0.08
C THR A 17 2.90 16.43 -0.65
N GLY A 18 2.09 17.50 -0.49
CA GLY A 18 2.40 18.84 -0.97
C GLY A 18 2.35 18.96 -2.50
N GLY A 19 1.67 18.03 -3.17
CA GLY A 19 1.63 17.93 -4.62
C GLY A 19 0.45 17.10 -5.14
N ALA A 20 0.58 16.59 -6.37
CA ALA A 20 -0.50 15.91 -7.10
C ALA A 20 -0.91 14.53 -6.53
N GLY A 21 -0.23 14.05 -5.49
CA GLY A 21 -0.57 12.82 -4.78
C GLY A 21 -1.62 13.01 -3.68
N ASP A 22 -1.96 14.25 -3.32
CA ASP A 22 -3.00 14.56 -2.35
C ASP A 22 -4.39 14.45 -2.98
N GLY A 23 -5.34 13.90 -2.23
CA GLY A 23 -6.74 13.79 -2.63
C GLY A 23 -7.36 12.44 -2.29
N THR A 24 -8.62 12.28 -2.70
CA THR A 24 -9.38 11.04 -2.53
C THR A 24 -9.52 10.30 -3.86
N TYR A 25 -9.10 9.05 -3.87
CA TYR A 25 -9.12 8.16 -5.03
C TYR A 25 -9.97 6.93 -4.76
N THR A 26 -10.69 6.46 -5.76
CA THR A 26 -11.33 5.15 -5.72
C THR A 26 -10.45 4.15 -6.46
N LEU A 27 -10.31 2.96 -5.87
CA LEU A 27 -9.64 1.82 -6.47
C LEU A 27 -10.62 0.65 -6.53
N GLU A 28 -10.83 0.13 -7.73
CA GLU A 28 -11.70 -1.01 -7.99
C GLU A 28 -10.85 -2.13 -8.59
N CYS A 29 -10.64 -3.23 -7.84
CA CYS A 29 -9.94 -4.41 -8.35
C CYS A 29 -10.95 -5.50 -8.71
N ALA A 30 -10.88 -5.96 -9.97
CA ALA A 30 -11.81 -6.94 -10.51
C ALA A 30 -11.09 -8.28 -10.74
N PRO A 31 -11.53 -9.39 -10.15
CA PRO A 31 -10.82 -10.68 -10.26
C PRO A 31 -10.87 -11.32 -11.66
N ALA A 32 -11.73 -10.84 -12.55
CA ALA A 32 -11.85 -11.34 -13.94
C ALA A 32 -12.21 -10.22 -14.93
N GLY A 33 -11.87 -8.97 -14.61
CA GLY A 33 -12.23 -7.79 -15.40
C GLY A 33 -11.13 -6.72 -15.36
N ALA A 34 -11.42 -5.56 -15.93
CA ALA A 34 -10.51 -4.42 -15.85
C ALA A 34 -10.56 -3.80 -14.45
N ASN A 35 -9.40 -3.44 -13.91
CA ASN A 35 -9.33 -2.59 -12.72
C ASN A 35 -9.71 -1.17 -13.09
N GLY A 36 -10.09 -0.35 -12.10
CA GLY A 36 -10.52 1.01 -12.36
C GLY A 36 -10.67 1.87 -11.12
N GLY A 37 -11.52 2.89 -11.25
CA GLY A 37 -11.67 3.96 -10.28
C GLY A 37 -10.89 5.21 -10.69
N THR A 38 -10.80 6.18 -9.78
CA THR A 38 -10.07 7.45 -10.00
C THR A 38 -8.60 7.38 -9.61
N HIS A 39 -8.12 6.22 -9.13
CA HIS A 39 -6.71 6.01 -8.82
C HIS A 39 -5.81 6.24 -10.05
N PRO A 40 -4.65 6.92 -9.93
CA PRO A 40 -3.79 7.23 -11.08
C PRO A 40 -3.26 6.00 -11.84
N SER A 41 -3.04 4.91 -11.12
CA SER A 41 -2.54 3.63 -11.65
C SER A 41 -3.35 2.47 -11.06
N PRO A 42 -4.59 2.21 -11.52
CA PRO A 42 -5.44 1.21 -10.90
C PRO A 42 -4.92 -0.21 -11.09
N ASP A 43 -4.34 -0.53 -12.26
CA ASP A 43 -3.80 -1.86 -12.54
C ASP A 43 -2.60 -2.19 -11.65
N ASP A 44 -1.60 -1.31 -11.58
CA ASP A 44 -0.41 -1.53 -10.75
C ASP A 44 -0.74 -1.61 -9.25
N ALA A 45 -1.70 -0.81 -8.80
CA ALA A 45 -2.16 -0.82 -7.41
C ALA A 45 -2.86 -2.15 -7.06
N CYS A 46 -3.74 -2.64 -7.94
CA CYS A 46 -4.39 -3.94 -7.75
C CYS A 46 -3.39 -5.09 -7.79
N GLU A 47 -2.44 -5.08 -8.74
CA GLU A 47 -1.37 -6.09 -8.80
C GLU A 47 -0.56 -6.11 -7.50
N ARG A 48 -0.22 -4.94 -6.94
CA ARG A 48 0.51 -4.86 -5.68
C ARG A 48 -0.25 -5.50 -4.52
N LEU A 49 -1.55 -5.23 -4.41
CA LEU A 49 -2.40 -5.84 -3.38
C LEU A 49 -2.49 -7.35 -3.55
N ASP A 50 -2.59 -7.85 -4.78
CA ASP A 50 -2.64 -9.28 -5.07
C ASP A 50 -1.31 -9.97 -4.73
N GLN A 51 -0.16 -9.35 -5.03
CA GLN A 51 1.15 -9.86 -4.64
C GLN A 51 1.30 -9.97 -3.11
N LEU A 52 0.84 -8.95 -2.37
CA LEU A 52 0.87 -8.96 -0.91
C LEU A 52 -0.02 -10.07 -0.34
N ALA A 53 -1.23 -10.23 -0.88
CA ALA A 53 -2.15 -11.30 -0.50
C ALA A 53 -1.56 -12.68 -0.80
N ALA A 54 -0.94 -12.88 -1.97
CA ALA A 54 -0.30 -14.14 -2.35
C ALA A 54 0.86 -14.52 -1.41
N ASN A 55 1.54 -13.52 -0.84
CA ASN A 55 2.60 -13.70 0.16
C ASN A 55 2.05 -13.85 1.60
N GLY A 56 0.72 -13.88 1.78
CA GLY A 56 0.08 -13.97 3.09
C GLY A 56 0.25 -12.72 3.95
N THR A 57 0.59 -11.58 3.35
CA THR A 57 0.76 -10.30 4.05
C THR A 57 -0.54 -9.51 4.00
N ASP A 58 -1.02 -9.04 5.15
CA ASP A 58 -2.10 -8.06 5.22
C ASP A 58 -1.52 -6.64 5.29
N PRO A 59 -1.60 -5.84 4.21
CA PRO A 59 -1.09 -4.47 4.26
C PRO A 59 -1.91 -3.52 5.13
N PHE A 60 -3.16 -3.88 5.46
CA PHE A 60 -4.09 -3.02 6.18
C PHE A 60 -4.01 -3.18 7.70
N GLU A 61 -3.28 -4.19 8.19
CA GLU A 61 -3.00 -4.29 9.63
C GLU A 61 -2.09 -3.16 10.11
N PRO A 62 -2.41 -2.53 11.26
CA PRO A 62 -1.56 -1.49 11.83
C PRO A 62 -0.25 -2.08 12.38
N VAL A 63 0.76 -1.22 12.51
CA VAL A 63 1.99 -1.58 13.24
C VAL A 63 1.63 -1.88 14.70
N PRO A 64 2.05 -3.03 15.26
CA PRO A 64 1.82 -3.33 16.68
C PRO A 64 2.42 -2.26 17.58
N GLY A 65 1.71 -1.87 18.64
CA GLY A 65 2.15 -0.80 19.54
C GLY A 65 3.43 -1.12 20.33
N ASP A 66 3.80 -2.39 20.40
CA ASP A 66 5.02 -2.92 21.04
C ASP A 66 6.15 -3.24 20.03
N ALA A 67 5.94 -2.95 18.74
CA ALA A 67 6.97 -3.15 17.73
C ALA A 67 8.19 -2.25 17.99
N LEU A 68 9.38 -2.81 17.84
CA LEU A 68 10.64 -2.06 17.92
C LEU A 68 10.89 -1.32 16.61
N CYS A 69 10.46 -0.06 16.55
CA CYS A 69 10.58 0.79 15.38
C CYS A 69 11.67 1.85 15.58
N THR A 70 12.33 2.26 14.51
CA THR A 70 13.27 3.40 14.55
C THR A 70 12.50 4.71 14.68
N GLU A 71 13.06 5.70 15.38
CA GLU A 71 12.47 7.05 15.49
C GLU A 71 12.74 7.92 14.25
N GLN A 72 12.64 7.31 13.05
CA GLN A 72 12.85 8.00 11.79
C GLN A 72 11.57 8.72 11.34
N TYR A 73 11.65 10.02 11.10
CA TYR A 73 10.58 10.78 10.48
C TYR A 73 10.76 10.80 8.95
N GLY A 74 9.81 10.21 8.23
CA GLY A 74 9.82 10.08 6.77
C GLY A 74 9.11 11.22 6.04
N GLY A 75 8.21 11.92 6.74
CA GLY A 75 7.49 13.09 6.21
C GLY A 75 6.10 13.23 6.83
N PRO A 76 5.38 14.32 6.49
CA PRO A 76 4.06 14.61 7.04
C PRO A 76 2.94 13.83 6.37
N GLU A 77 3.25 12.99 5.36
CA GLU A 77 2.23 12.30 4.57
C GLU A 77 1.42 11.32 5.43
N THR A 78 0.11 11.36 5.20
CA THR A 78 -0.85 10.44 5.80
C THR A 78 -1.77 9.88 4.72
N ALA A 79 -2.30 8.69 4.97
CA ALA A 79 -3.33 8.14 4.12
C ALA A 79 -4.34 7.33 4.92
N HIS A 80 -5.61 7.47 4.55
CA HIS A 80 -6.71 6.70 5.11
C HIS A 80 -7.33 5.84 4.00
N ILE A 81 -7.33 4.52 4.21
CA ILE A 81 -7.91 3.57 3.26
C ILE A 81 -9.12 2.90 3.90
N THR A 82 -10.27 3.01 3.23
CA THR A 82 -11.52 2.37 3.66
C THR A 82 -12.14 1.54 2.55
N GLY A 83 -12.98 0.57 2.89
CA GLY A 83 -13.82 -0.14 1.93
C GLY A 83 -13.84 -1.64 2.13
N THR A 84 -13.71 -2.41 1.05
CA THR A 84 -13.73 -3.87 1.08
C THR A 84 -12.62 -4.46 0.24
N TRP A 85 -11.88 -5.40 0.82
CA TRP A 85 -10.80 -6.13 0.16
C TRP A 85 -10.84 -7.60 0.57
N GLN A 86 -10.84 -8.52 -0.41
CA GLN A 86 -10.92 -9.98 -0.16
C GLN A 86 -12.09 -10.37 0.77
N GLY A 87 -13.24 -9.69 0.64
CA GLY A 87 -14.42 -9.91 1.47
C GLY A 87 -14.34 -9.35 2.90
N ARG A 88 -13.26 -8.66 3.26
CA ARG A 88 -13.07 -8.05 4.58
C ARG A 88 -13.26 -6.54 4.49
N ALA A 89 -13.92 -5.98 5.51
CA ALA A 89 -13.98 -4.53 5.67
C ALA A 89 -12.57 -4.01 6.00
N VAL A 90 -12.18 -2.93 5.33
CA VAL A 90 -10.91 -2.24 5.53
C VAL A 90 -11.20 -0.87 6.11
N ASP A 91 -10.47 -0.51 7.15
CA ASP A 91 -10.35 0.82 7.73
C ASP A 91 -8.93 0.92 8.30
N ALA A 92 -8.03 1.55 7.54
CA ALA A 92 -6.60 1.53 7.80
C ALA A 92 -5.98 2.90 7.64
N GLU A 93 -5.26 3.33 8.67
CA GLU A 93 -4.50 4.58 8.70
C GLU A 93 -3.02 4.32 8.41
N PHE A 94 -2.42 5.20 7.62
CA PHE A 94 -1.01 5.18 7.25
C PHE A 94 -0.41 6.55 7.56
N SER A 95 0.83 6.54 8.06
CA SER A 95 1.62 7.73 8.33
C SER A 95 3.09 7.38 8.13
N ARG A 96 3.98 8.37 8.19
CA ARG A 96 5.43 8.17 7.99
C ARG A 96 6.25 8.69 9.18
N THR A 97 5.74 8.47 10.39
CA THR A 97 6.29 9.06 11.63
C THR A 97 7.34 8.21 12.34
N ASP A 98 7.51 6.94 11.96
CA ASP A 98 8.55 6.03 12.46
C ASP A 98 8.96 5.02 11.36
N GLY A 99 10.04 4.28 11.58
CA GLY A 99 10.59 3.36 10.57
C GLY A 99 9.65 2.22 10.15
N CYS A 100 8.81 1.72 11.06
CA CYS A 100 7.86 0.66 10.73
C CYS A 100 6.73 1.20 9.86
N ARG A 101 6.22 2.40 10.19
CA ARG A 101 5.18 3.06 9.42
C ARG A 101 5.67 3.47 8.04
N ILE A 102 6.91 3.94 7.92
CA ILE A 102 7.57 4.21 6.63
C ILE A 102 7.63 2.92 5.80
N ALA A 103 8.15 1.82 6.36
CA ALA A 103 8.23 0.55 5.65
C ALA A 103 6.86 0.05 5.19
N ARG A 104 5.82 0.24 6.00
CA ARG A 104 4.44 -0.11 5.65
C ARG A 104 3.90 0.76 4.52
N TRP A 105 4.17 2.07 4.52
CA TRP A 105 3.83 2.97 3.42
C TRP A 105 4.51 2.55 2.12
N ASP A 106 5.83 2.41 2.15
CA ASP A 106 6.66 2.07 0.98
C ASP A 106 6.28 0.69 0.41
N GLY A 107 5.94 -0.25 1.30
CA GLY A 107 5.44 -1.56 0.94
C GLY A 107 4.09 -1.52 0.20
N LEU A 108 3.35 -0.41 0.26
CA LEU A 108 2.06 -0.28 -0.41
C LEU A 108 2.13 0.51 -1.71
N VAL A 109 3.29 1.04 -2.09
CA VAL A 109 3.48 1.67 -3.40
C VAL A 109 3.30 0.61 -4.51
N PRO A 110 2.49 0.88 -5.56
CA PRO A 110 1.93 2.18 -5.96
C PRO A 110 0.46 2.43 -5.57
N VAL A 111 -0.14 1.66 -4.65
CA VAL A 111 -1.48 1.97 -4.09
C VAL A 111 -1.45 3.31 -3.33
N LEU A 112 -0.34 3.58 -2.65
CA LEU A 112 -0.01 4.90 -2.11
C LEU A 112 1.01 5.58 -3.02
N PRO A 113 1.02 6.92 -3.09
CA PRO A 113 2.01 7.63 -3.87
C PRO A 113 3.41 7.38 -3.30
N ALA A 114 4.39 7.30 -4.20
CA ALA A 114 5.78 7.30 -3.82
C ALA A 114 6.11 8.63 -3.10
N SER A 115 6.67 8.54 -1.91
CA SER A 115 6.97 9.68 -1.06
C SER A 115 8.48 9.76 -0.81
N GLY A 116 9.14 10.74 -1.44
CA GLY A 116 10.61 10.85 -1.49
C GLY A 116 11.22 10.21 -2.74
N PRO A 117 12.55 10.35 -2.97
CA PRO A 117 13.22 9.66 -4.07
C PRO A 117 13.06 8.14 -3.91
N PRO A 118 12.92 7.37 -5.02
CA PRO A 118 12.60 5.95 -4.96
C PRO A 118 13.57 5.21 -4.04
N ALA A 119 13.05 4.37 -3.14
CA ALA A 119 13.88 3.46 -2.38
C ALA A 119 14.74 2.64 -3.35
N PRO A 120 16.05 2.47 -3.11
CA PRO A 120 16.84 1.57 -3.95
C PRO A 120 16.19 0.20 -3.87
N ALA A 121 15.87 -0.39 -5.03
CA ALA A 121 15.40 -1.76 -5.11
C ALA A 121 16.28 -2.65 -4.22
N ALA A 122 15.67 -3.53 -3.43
CA ALA A 122 16.41 -4.49 -2.64
C ALA A 122 17.26 -5.34 -3.60
N HIS A 123 18.53 -4.96 -3.76
CA HIS A 123 19.47 -5.73 -4.56
C HIS A 123 19.67 -7.02 -3.77
N GLY A 124 19.08 -8.10 -4.30
CA GLY A 124 19.40 -9.44 -3.86
C GLY A 124 20.91 -9.54 -3.76
N ARG A 125 21.41 -9.82 -2.55
CA ARG A 125 22.84 -9.93 -2.27
C ARG A 125 23.37 -11.14 -3.00
N THR A 126 23.65 -11.01 -4.29
CA THR A 126 24.40 -12.00 -5.05
C THR A 126 25.77 -12.06 -4.42
N GLY A 127 26.02 -13.14 -3.68
CA GLY A 127 27.26 -13.38 -2.96
C GLY A 127 28.44 -13.26 -3.91
N VAL A 128 29.34 -12.32 -3.61
CA VAL A 128 30.67 -12.28 -4.21
C VAL A 128 31.49 -13.35 -3.48
N PRO A 129 32.05 -14.36 -4.16
CA PRO A 129 32.97 -15.29 -3.52
C PRO A 129 34.30 -14.56 -3.29
N PHE A 130 34.76 -14.51 -2.05
CA PHE A 130 36.15 -14.14 -1.75
C PHE A 130 37.06 -15.29 -2.21
N LEU A 131 37.96 -14.96 -3.15
CA LEU A 131 39.08 -15.80 -3.56
C LEU A 131 40.20 -15.78 -2.52
#